data_AF-A0A6P6SYK0-F1
#
_entry.id   AF-A0A6P6SYK0-F1
#
_cell.length_a   1.000
_cell.length_b   1.000
_cell.length_c   1.000
_cell.angle_alpha   90.00
_cell.angle_beta   90.00
_cell.angle_gamma   90.00
#
_symmetry.space_group_name_H-M   'P 1'
#
loop_
_entity.id
_entity.type
_entity.pdbx_description
1 polymer ?
#
loop_
_entity_poly.entity_id
_entity_poly.type
_entity_poly.pdbx_seq_one_letter_code
_entity_poly.pdbx_strand_id
1 'polypeptide(L)'
;MEKTIEVVSSTDLFPDEDAANSGGGIQLFKHAPSGIVFDHIDEVQPPNKKPRILPGEEIDEKSKKFKRQLQSVAVDGMDILAAARDAGQKALAKLEAREAAAKAAAKREEERVTGLKKVRGERWLPSMAKNRHMGFQGR
;
A
#
# COMPACT_ATOMS: atom_id res chain seq x y z
N MET A 1 -23.52 22.88 9.52
CA MET A 1 -22.67 24.07 9.38
C MET A 1 -21.47 23.67 8.54
N GLU A 2 -21.53 24.02 7.27
CA GLU A 2 -20.50 23.79 6.27
C GLU A 2 -19.36 24.79 6.53
N LYS A 3 -18.10 24.33 6.50
CA LYS A 3 -16.92 25.20 6.67
C LYS A 3 -16.16 25.26 5.36
N THR A 4 -16.37 26.36 4.63
CA THR A 4 -15.63 26.74 3.42
C THR A 4 -14.24 27.23 3.82
N ILE A 5 -13.20 26.75 3.14
CA ILE A 5 -11.82 27.21 3.34
C ILE A 5 -11.50 28.18 2.19
N GLU A 6 -11.31 29.45 2.52
CA GLU A 6 -10.79 30.46 1.59
C GLU A 6 -9.27 30.44 1.63
N VAL A 7 -8.62 30.21 0.49
CA VAL A 7 -7.17 30.31 0.35
C VAL A 7 -6.85 31.69 -0.21
N VAL A 8 -6.29 32.56 0.62
CA VAL A 8 -5.76 33.87 0.21
C VAL A 8 -4.36 33.66 -0.37
N SER A 9 -4.21 33.84 -1.67
CA SER A 9 -2.90 33.89 -2.33
C SER A 9 -2.32 35.30 -2.20
N SER A 10 -1.54 35.54 -1.15
CA SER A 10 -0.71 36.74 -1.04
C SER A 10 0.39 36.68 -2.10
N THR A 11 0.25 37.51 -3.13
CA THR A 11 1.24 37.70 -4.18
C THR A 11 2.09 38.89 -3.77
N ASP A 12 3.15 38.65 -2.99
CA ASP A 12 4.16 39.69 -2.76
C ASP A 12 5.37 39.39 -3.64
N LEU A 13 5.32 40.05 -4.81
CA LEU A 13 6.44 40.29 -5.70
C LEU A 13 7.51 41.09 -4.95
N PHE A 14 8.66 40.48 -4.70
CA PHE A 14 9.88 41.23 -4.47
C PHE A 14 10.76 41.14 -5.72
N PRO A 15 10.95 42.23 -6.48
CA PRO A 15 12.05 42.33 -7.43
C PRO A 15 13.26 42.93 -6.71
N ASP A 16 14.43 42.30 -6.83
CA ASP A 16 15.60 42.95 -7.46
C ASP A 16 16.82 42.02 -7.47
N GLU A 17 17.50 42.05 -8.62
CA GLU A 17 18.95 42.15 -8.83
C GLU A 17 19.82 41.28 -7.87
N ASP A 18 20.48 40.21 -8.32
CA ASP A 18 21.51 40.24 -9.35
C ASP A 18 21.48 38.94 -10.18
N ALA A 19 21.16 39.10 -11.46
CA ALA A 19 21.53 38.13 -12.48
C ALA A 19 23.05 38.19 -12.71
N ALA A 20 23.82 37.60 -11.80
CA ALA A 20 25.26 37.46 -11.97
C ALA A 20 25.68 35.99 -11.82
N ASN A 21 25.55 35.29 -12.95
CA ASN A 21 26.54 34.32 -13.42
C ASN A 21 26.95 33.21 -12.44
N SER A 22 26.19 32.12 -12.39
CA SER A 22 26.78 30.83 -12.04
C SER A 22 26.08 29.71 -12.79
N GLY A 23 26.88 28.94 -13.53
CA GLY A 23 26.46 27.82 -14.36
C GLY A 23 25.44 26.94 -13.66
N GLY A 24 24.40 26.57 -14.42
CA GLY A 24 23.14 26.00 -13.95
C GLY A 24 23.36 25.01 -12.82
N GLY A 25 22.75 25.26 -11.67
CA GLY A 25 22.88 24.40 -10.51
C GLY A 25 22.06 24.86 -9.31
N ILE A 26 21.79 23.95 -8.38
CA ILE A 26 21.05 24.22 -7.15
C ILE A 26 22.01 24.70 -6.06
N GLN A 27 21.74 25.90 -5.53
CA GLN A 27 22.44 26.50 -4.40
C GLN A 27 21.46 26.66 -3.22
N LEU A 28 21.74 26.01 -2.08
CA LEU A 28 20.84 26.02 -0.91
C LEU A 28 20.98 27.28 -0.04
N PHE A 29 22.15 27.93 -0.06
CA PHE A 29 22.42 29.12 0.74
C PHE A 29 23.20 30.13 -0.09
N LYS A 30 22.88 31.43 0.08
CA LYS A 30 23.45 32.55 -0.70
C LYS A 30 24.98 32.59 -0.77
N HIS A 31 25.66 32.13 0.28
CA HIS A 31 27.13 32.12 0.37
C HIS A 31 27.75 30.72 0.33
N ALA A 32 26.95 29.67 0.08
CA ALA A 32 27.46 28.31 -0.06
C ALA A 32 27.83 28.02 -1.53
N PRO A 33 28.83 27.18 -1.81
CA PRO A 33 29.06 26.71 -3.17
C PRO A 33 27.84 25.96 -3.71
N SER A 34 27.58 26.08 -5.01
CA SER A 34 26.49 25.36 -5.69
C SER A 34 26.73 23.85 -5.57
N GLY A 35 25.78 23.14 -4.99
CA GLY A 35 25.96 21.72 -4.65
C GLY A 35 25.69 20.78 -5.83
N ILE A 36 24.64 21.08 -6.60
CA ILE A 36 24.23 20.26 -7.76
C ILE A 36 24.44 21.12 -8.99
N VAL A 37 25.36 20.74 -9.89
CA VAL A 37 25.58 21.44 -11.17
C VAL A 37 24.84 20.68 -12.27
N PHE A 38 23.90 21.34 -12.94
CA PHE A 38 23.22 20.88 -14.14
C PHE A 38 24.11 21.10 -15.37
N ASP A 39 25.25 20.41 -15.43
CA ASP A 39 25.96 20.27 -16.70
C ASP A 39 26.85 19.03 -16.66
N HIS A 40 26.27 17.89 -17.00
CA HIS A 40 27.00 16.81 -17.65
C HIS A 40 26.33 16.62 -19.00
N ILE A 41 26.77 17.41 -19.97
CA ILE A 41 26.57 17.18 -21.40
C ILE A 41 27.40 15.97 -21.80
N ASP A 42 27.12 14.83 -21.19
CA ASP A 42 27.15 13.58 -21.90
C ASP A 42 25.69 13.14 -21.92
N GLU A 43 24.87 13.89 -22.66
CA GLU A 43 23.65 13.34 -23.23
C GLU A 43 24.10 12.13 -24.05
N VAL A 44 24.14 10.96 -23.41
CA VAL A 44 24.26 9.70 -24.11
C VAL A 44 23.01 9.63 -24.97
N GLN A 45 23.13 10.09 -26.22
CA GLN A 45 22.02 10.12 -27.14
C GLN A 45 21.39 8.73 -27.10
N PRO A 46 20.08 8.62 -26.78
CA PRO A 46 19.42 7.33 -26.82
C PRO A 46 19.66 6.74 -28.21
N PRO A 47 19.88 5.42 -28.33
CA PRO A 47 20.20 4.82 -29.62
C PRO A 47 19.09 5.17 -30.63
N ASN A 48 19.41 6.08 -31.55
CA ASN A 48 18.49 6.58 -32.58
C ASN A 48 18.06 5.47 -33.56
N LYS A 49 18.72 4.30 -33.52
CA LYS A 49 18.36 3.12 -34.29
C LYS A 49 17.36 2.27 -33.53
N LYS A 50 16.17 2.11 -34.12
CA LYS A 50 15.21 1.09 -33.70
C LYS A 50 15.89 -0.29 -33.74
N PRO A 51 15.74 -1.13 -32.71
CA PRO A 51 16.24 -2.50 -32.76
C PRO A 51 15.59 -3.23 -33.94
N ARG A 52 16.40 -3.89 -34.77
CA ARG A 52 15.91 -4.81 -35.82
C ARG A 52 15.46 -6.10 -35.15
N ILE A 53 14.27 -6.07 -34.57
CA ILE A 53 13.58 -7.29 -34.12
C ILE A 53 13.09 -7.97 -35.40
N LEU A 54 13.80 -9.02 -35.80
CA LEU A 54 13.30 -9.88 -36.87
C LEU A 54 12.09 -10.66 -36.32
N PRO A 55 11.02 -10.83 -37.11
CA PRO A 55 9.99 -11.80 -36.77
C PRO A 55 10.67 -13.13 -36.45
N GLY A 56 10.32 -13.72 -35.30
CA GLY A 56 10.87 -15.00 -34.89
C GLY A 56 10.58 -16.08 -35.93
N GLU A 57 11.38 -17.15 -35.91
CA GLU A 57 11.15 -18.33 -36.74
C GLU A 57 9.69 -18.78 -36.59
N GLU A 58 9.01 -19.01 -37.71
CA GLU A 58 7.60 -19.35 -37.75
C GLU A 58 7.37 -20.62 -36.91
N ILE A 59 6.55 -20.51 -35.86
CA ILE A 59 6.38 -21.59 -34.91
C ILE A 59 5.46 -22.63 -35.54
N ASP A 60 6.04 -23.75 -35.96
CA ASP A 60 5.26 -24.91 -36.37
C ASP A 60 4.66 -25.61 -35.14
N GLU A 61 3.36 -25.44 -34.93
CA GLU A 61 2.60 -26.07 -33.84
C GLU A 61 2.64 -27.61 -33.90
N LYS A 62 2.89 -28.19 -35.08
CA LYS A 62 3.01 -29.64 -35.24
C LYS A 62 4.43 -30.14 -34.97
N SER A 63 5.40 -29.23 -34.87
CA SER A 63 6.80 -29.55 -34.62
C SER A 63 6.99 -30.25 -33.28
N LYS A 64 7.92 -31.21 -33.26
CA LYS A 64 8.34 -31.89 -32.04
C LYS A 64 8.94 -30.91 -31.01
N LYS A 65 9.62 -29.85 -31.48
CA LYS A 65 10.18 -28.81 -30.60
C LYS A 65 9.08 -28.08 -29.85
N PHE A 66 8.03 -27.67 -30.55
CA PHE A 66 6.88 -26.97 -29.97
C PHE A 66 6.12 -27.84 -28.96
N LYS A 67 5.81 -29.08 -29.31
CA LYS A 67 5.13 -30.02 -28.40
C LYS A 67 5.93 -30.29 -27.12
N ARG A 68 7.26 -30.42 -27.23
CA ARG A 68 8.14 -30.61 -26.08
C ARG A 68 8.20 -29.39 -25.17
N GLN A 69 8.20 -28.18 -25.75
CA GLN A 69 8.08 -26.94 -24.98
C GLN A 69 6.74 -26.87 -24.24
N LEU A 70 5.63 -27.20 -24.92
CA LEU A 70 4.30 -27.28 -24.32
C LEU A 70 4.25 -28.25 -23.13
N GLN A 71 4.80 -29.46 -23.29
CA GLN A 71 4.87 -30.45 -22.21
C GLN A 71 5.74 -30.01 -21.03
N SER A 72 6.80 -29.24 -21.26
CA SER A 72 7.65 -28.72 -20.19
C SER A 72 7.01 -27.58 -19.39
N VAL A 73 6.01 -26.90 -19.96
CA VAL A 73 5.31 -25.77 -19.36
C VAL A 73 3.96 -26.18 -18.77
N ALA A 74 3.33 -27.22 -19.33
CA ALA A 74 2.06 -27.72 -18.86
C ALA A 74 2.22 -28.33 -17.46
N VAL A 75 1.58 -27.68 -16.47
CA VAL A 75 1.42 -28.22 -15.12
C VAL A 75 0.22 -29.16 -15.13
N ASP A 76 0.31 -30.30 -14.44
CA ASP A 76 -0.81 -31.22 -14.31
C ASP A 76 -1.98 -30.52 -13.57
N GLY A 77 -3.17 -30.58 -14.17
CA GLY A 77 -4.37 -30.00 -13.59
C GLY A 77 -4.73 -30.62 -12.24
N MET A 78 -4.36 -31.88 -12.01
CA MET A 78 -4.56 -32.53 -10.71
C MET A 78 -3.72 -31.89 -9.60
N ASP A 79 -2.48 -31.51 -9.90
CA ASP A 79 -1.59 -30.87 -8.93
C ASP A 79 -2.11 -29.48 -8.52
N ILE A 80 -2.67 -28.74 -9.47
CA ILE A 80 -3.30 -27.43 -9.20
C ILE A 80 -4.51 -27.60 -8.28
N LEU A 81 -5.37 -28.58 -8.56
CA LEU A 81 -6.55 -28.87 -7.74
C LEU A 81 -6.18 -29.34 -6.34
N ALA A 82 -5.16 -30.18 -6.22
CA ALA A 82 -4.63 -30.65 -4.94
C ALA A 82 -4.07 -29.47 -4.12
N ALA A 83 -3.21 -28.65 -4.72
CA ALA A 83 -2.65 -27.47 -4.07
C ALA A 83 -3.72 -26.47 -3.63
N ALA A 84 -4.76 -26.26 -4.45
CA ALA A 84 -5.88 -25.40 -4.11
C ALA A 84 -6.68 -25.92 -2.90
N ARG A 85 -6.95 -27.23 -2.86
CA ARG A 85 -7.63 -27.86 -1.73
C ARG A 85 -6.82 -27.75 -0.44
N ASP A 86 -5.53 -28.04 -0.49
CA ASP A 86 -4.63 -27.94 0.66
C ASP A 86 -4.54 -26.51 1.20
N ALA A 87 -4.42 -25.53 0.31
CA ALA A 87 -4.41 -24.12 0.68
C ALA A 87 -5.74 -23.70 1.32
N GLY A 88 -6.87 -24.16 0.76
CA GLY A 88 -8.21 -23.93 1.31
C GLY A 88 -8.37 -24.50 2.71
N GLN A 89 -7.96 -25.76 2.93
CA GLN A 89 -8.02 -26.40 4.24
C GLN A 89 -7.16 -25.68 5.28
N LYS A 90 -5.94 -25.27 4.91
CA LYS A 90 -5.06 -24.48 5.80
C LYS A 90 -5.68 -23.14 6.18
N ALA A 91 -6.32 -22.46 5.24
CA ALA A 91 -6.99 -21.19 5.50
C ALA A 91 -8.18 -21.35 6.45
N LEU A 92 -9.00 -22.38 6.25
CA LEU A 92 -10.12 -22.71 7.14
C LEU A 92 -9.64 -23.00 8.56
N ALA A 93 -8.65 -23.87 8.73
CA ALA A 93 -8.08 -24.18 10.04
C ALA A 93 -7.53 -22.93 10.75
N LYS A 94 -6.90 -22.01 10.01
CA LYS A 94 -6.40 -20.74 10.56
C LYS A 94 -7.53 -19.80 10.98
N LEU A 95 -8.64 -19.78 10.24
CA LEU A 95 -9.83 -19.01 10.60
C LEU A 95 -10.45 -19.54 11.90
N GLU A 96 -10.67 -20.85 11.97
CA GLU A 96 -11.23 -21.52 13.15
C GLU A 96 -10.36 -21.30 14.40
N ALA A 97 -9.03 -21.39 14.26
CA ALA A 97 -8.10 -21.12 15.36
C ALA A 97 -8.20 -19.67 15.86
N ARG A 98 -8.36 -18.70 14.94
CA ARG A 98 -8.55 -17.28 15.29
C ARG A 98 -9.88 -17.04 15.99
N GLU A 99 -10.95 -17.65 15.52
CA GLU A 99 -12.26 -17.56 16.16
C GLU A 99 -12.26 -18.18 17.56
N ALA A 100 -11.62 -19.35 17.72
CA ALA A 100 -11.47 -19.99 19.01
C ALA A 100 -10.66 -19.11 19.98
N ALA A 101 -9.56 -18.51 19.51
CA ALA A 101 -8.76 -17.59 20.31
C ALA A 101 -9.55 -16.33 20.71
N ALA A 102 -10.34 -15.76 19.79
CA ALA A 102 -11.19 -14.60 20.07
C ALA A 102 -12.27 -14.94 21.11
N LYS A 103 -12.94 -16.09 20.98
CA LYS A 103 -13.92 -16.59 21.95
C LYS A 103 -13.30 -16.81 23.33
N ALA A 104 -12.09 -17.39 23.39
CA ALA A 104 -11.37 -17.59 24.64
C ALA A 104 -10.94 -16.27 25.29
N ALA A 105 -10.52 -15.29 24.50
CA ALA A 105 -10.18 -13.95 24.99
C ALA A 105 -11.42 -13.21 25.53
N ALA A 106 -12.56 -13.30 24.84
CA ALA A 106 -13.82 -12.73 25.30
C ALA A 106 -14.25 -13.31 26.65
N LYS A 107 -14.19 -14.64 26.81
CA LYS A 107 -14.50 -15.30 28.09
C LYS A 107 -13.58 -14.85 29.23
N ARG A 108 -12.27 -14.79 28.99
CA ARG A 108 -11.32 -14.28 29.99
C ARG A 108 -11.62 -12.84 30.40
N GLU A 109 -11.99 -12.00 29.44
CA GLU A 109 -12.34 -10.62 29.71
C GLU A 109 -13.65 -10.52 30.51
N GLU A 110 -14.66 -11.31 30.18
CA GLU A 110 -15.91 -11.39 30.96
C GLU A 110 -15.63 -11.82 32.40
N GLU A 111 -14.82 -12.86 32.61
CA GLU A 111 -14.41 -13.32 33.94
C GLU A 111 -13.66 -12.23 34.70
N ARG A 112 -12.73 -11.52 34.05
CA ARG A 112 -12.00 -10.39 34.65
C ARG A 112 -12.95 -9.25 35.04
N VAL A 113 -13.91 -8.92 34.18
CA VAL A 113 -14.91 -7.88 34.43
C VAL A 113 -15.81 -8.29 35.60
N THR A 114 -16.27 -9.53 35.67
CA THR A 114 -17.08 -10.00 36.81
C THR A 114 -16.30 -10.02 38.12
N GLY A 115 -15.02 -10.41 38.11
CA GLY A 115 -14.14 -10.33 39.27
C GLY A 115 -13.98 -8.89 39.77
N LEU A 116 -13.74 -7.94 38.87
CA LEU A 116 -13.64 -6.53 39.24
C LEU A 116 -14.98 -5.94 39.72
N LYS A 117 -16.13 -6.35 39.16
CA LYS A 117 -17.46 -5.98 39.68
C LYS A 117 -17.63 -6.41 41.14
N LYS A 118 -17.19 -7.63 41.50
CA LYS A 118 -17.26 -8.15 42.87
C LYS A 118 -16.37 -7.36 43.85
N VAL A 119 -15.17 -6.95 43.43
CA VAL A 119 -14.19 -6.28 44.31
C VAL A 119 -14.46 -4.78 44.47
N ARG A 120 -14.89 -4.07 43.41
CA ARG A 120 -15.00 -2.59 43.41
C ARG A 120 -16.43 -2.03 43.23
N GLY A 121 -17.45 -2.87 43.06
CA GLY A 121 -18.84 -2.45 42.80
C GLY A 121 -19.09 -2.00 41.35
N GLU A 122 -20.28 -1.50 41.00
CA GLU A 122 -20.65 -1.15 39.61
C GLU A 122 -20.14 0.22 39.12
N ARG A 123 -19.54 1.03 40.01
CA ARG A 123 -19.23 2.45 39.75
C ARG A 123 -17.99 2.70 38.89
N TRP A 124 -17.14 1.71 38.68
CA TRP A 124 -15.84 1.85 37.98
C TRP A 124 -15.87 1.47 36.49
N LEU A 125 -16.93 0.80 36.02
CA LEU A 125 -17.12 0.52 34.59
C LEU A 125 -17.75 1.74 33.91
N PRO A 126 -17.26 2.19 32.74
CA PRO A 126 -17.92 3.24 31.98
C PRO A 126 -19.39 2.85 31.77
N SER A 127 -20.32 3.70 32.21
CA SER A 127 -21.75 3.44 32.15
C SER A 127 -22.28 3.56 30.71
N MET A 128 -21.86 2.65 29.83
CA MET A 128 -22.25 2.60 28.41
C MET A 128 -23.76 2.33 28.22
N ALA A 129 -24.48 2.01 29.29
CA ALA A 129 -25.92 1.79 29.27
C ALA A 129 -26.77 3.09 29.24
N LYS A 130 -26.24 4.23 29.68
CA LYS A 130 -27.06 5.46 29.84
C LYS A 130 -27.18 6.31 28.57
N ASN A 131 -26.30 6.13 27.58
CA ASN A 131 -26.22 6.98 26.37
C ASN A 131 -26.79 6.36 25.08
N ARG A 132 -27.59 5.28 25.15
CA ARG A 132 -28.30 4.77 23.94
C ARG A 132 -29.70 5.35 23.72
N HIS A 133 -30.20 6.22 24.60
CA HIS A 133 -31.57 6.78 24.52
C HIS A 133 -31.66 8.30 24.32
N MET A 134 -30.55 9.02 24.13
CA MET A 134 -30.59 10.47 23.88
C MET A 134 -29.76 10.83 22.64
N GLY A 135 -30.38 10.66 21.47
CA GLY A 135 -29.74 11.01 20.20
C GLY A 135 -30.60 10.80 18.97
N PHE A 136 -31.93 10.85 19.08
CA PHE A 136 -32.82 11.00 17.94
C PHE A 136 -34.05 11.84 18.35
N GLN A 137 -33.84 13.14 18.55
CA GLN A 137 -34.92 14.11 18.43
C GLN A 137 -34.55 15.02 17.28
N GLY A 138 -35.20 14.75 16.15
CA GLY A 138 -35.15 15.58 14.96
C GLY A 138 -35.59 17.00 15.26
N ARG A 139 -35.04 17.92 14.49
CA ARG A 139 -35.54 19.27 14.32
C ARG A 139 -35.79 19.46 12.83
#